data_AF-A0A671KK38-F1
#
_entry.id   AF-A0A671KK38-F1
#
_cell.length_a   1.000
_cell.length_b   1.000
_cell.length_c   1.000
_cell.angle_alpha   90.00
_cell.angle_beta   90.00
_cell.angle_gamma   90.00
#
_symmetry.space_group_name_H-M   'P 1'
#
loop_
_entity.id
_entity.type
_entity.pdbx_description
1 polymer ?
#
loop_
_entity_poly.entity_id
_entity_poly.type
_entity_poly.pdbx_seq_one_letter_code
_entity_poly.pdbx_strand_id
1 'polypeptide(L)' 'MTDKCFKKCIGKPGSTLDNSEQKCIAMCMDRYMDAWNTVSRAYNSRLQRERARI' A
#
# COMPACT_ATOMS: atom_id res chain seq x y z
N MET A 1 -3.12 0.11 4.87
CA MET A 1 -3.48 0.60 3.52
C MET A 1 -4.36 1.84 3.62
N THR A 2 -5.57 1.73 4.18
CA THR A 2 -6.56 2.83 4.26
C THR A 2 -6.01 4.11 4.89
N ASP A 3 -5.44 4.05 6.09
CA ASP A 3 -4.86 5.24 6.76
C ASP A 3 -3.73 5.90 5.94
N LYS A 4 -2.87 5.10 5.31
CA LYS A 4 -1.77 5.59 4.47
C LYS A 4 -2.30 6.31 3.22
N CYS A 5 -3.28 5.72 2.54
CA CYS A 5 -3.85 6.32 1.34
C CYS A 5 -4.69 7.55 1.66
N PHE A 6 -5.44 7.54 2.77
CA PHE A 6 -6.19 8.70 3.23
C PHE A 6 -5.25 9.88 3.52
N LYS A 7 -4.20 9.68 4.34
CA LYS A 7 -3.20 10.72 4.64
C LYS A 7 -2.46 11.23 3.39
N LYS A 8 -2.29 10.37 2.38
CA LYS A 8 -1.59 10.74 1.14
C LYS A 8 -2.47 11.53 0.17
N CYS A 9 -3.75 11.19 0.09
CA CYS A 9 -4.66 11.68 -0.96
C CYS A 9 -5.62 12.77 -0.49
N ILE A 10 -5.95 12.84 0.81
CA ILE A 10 -6.92 13.80 1.34
C ILE A 10 -6.19 15.02 1.90
N GLY A 11 -6.13 16.08 1.10
CA GLY A 11 -5.47 17.33 1.46
C GLY A 11 -6.39 18.33 2.17
N LYS A 12 -7.70 18.25 1.92
CA LYS A 12 -8.72 19.13 2.51
C LYS A 12 -9.90 18.28 2.99
N PRO A 13 -9.92 17.84 4.26
CA PRO A 13 -10.97 16.97 4.76
C PRO A 13 -12.34 17.63 4.62
N GLY A 14 -13.26 16.94 3.95
CA GLY A 14 -14.65 17.35 3.76
C GLY A 14 -15.61 16.21 4.09
N SER A 15 -16.91 16.48 3.98
CA SER A 15 -17.97 15.48 4.18
C SER A 15 -18.07 14.46 3.04
N THR A 16 -17.46 14.75 1.90
CA THR A 16 -17.48 13.92 0.69
C THR A 16 -16.12 13.97 0.01
N LEU A 17 -15.73 12.88 -0.64
CA LEU A 17 -14.53 12.83 -1.47
C LEU A 17 -14.80 13.45 -2.83
N ASP A 18 -13.96 14.39 -3.26
CA ASP A 18 -14.00 14.87 -4.63
C ASP A 18 -13.47 13.82 -5.63
N ASN A 19 -13.69 14.04 -6.92
CA ASN A 19 -13.31 13.07 -7.96
C ASN A 19 -11.78 12.82 -8.00
N SER A 20 -10.97 13.82 -7.65
CA SER A 20 -9.52 13.70 -7.62
C SER A 20 -9.04 12.86 -6.42
N GLU A 21 -9.67 13.06 -5.26
CA GLU A 21 -9.43 12.29 -4.05
C GLU A 21 -9.82 10.82 -4.22
N GLN A 22 -10.99 10.56 -4.81
CA GLN A 22 -11.45 9.20 -5.13
C GLN A 22 -10.46 8.49 -6.06
N LYS A 23 -10.06 9.15 -7.15
CA LYS A 23 -9.09 8.59 -8.11
C LYS A 23 -7.73 8.35 -7.46
N CYS A 24 -7.26 9.29 -6.63
CA CYS A 24 -6.00 9.13 -5.88
C CYS A 24 -6.06 7.93 -4.94
N ILE A 25 -7.14 7.76 -4.19
CA ILE A 25 -7.29 6.64 -3.25
C ILE A 25 -7.26 5.31 -4.01
N ALA A 26 -8.01 5.18 -5.10
CA ALA A 26 -8.02 3.96 -5.92
C ALA A 26 -6.60 3.60 -6.39
N MET A 27 -5.90 4.56 -7.01
CA MET A 27 -4.52 4.37 -7.48
C MET A 27 -3.55 4.06 -6.33
N CYS A 28 -3.74 4.69 -5.17
CA CYS A 28 -2.90 4.46 -3.99
C CYS A 28 -3.08 3.04 -3.46
N MET A 29 -4.31 2.55 -3.37
CA MET A 29 -4.59 1.20 -2.88
C MET A 29 -4.00 0.14 -3.82
N ASP A 30 -4.19 0.29 -5.13
CA ASP A 30 -3.60 -0.60 -6.14
C ASP A 30 -2.08 -0.65 -6.00
N ARG A 31 -1.43 0.52 -5.96
CA ARG A 31 0.03 0.60 -5.82
C ARG A 31 0.53 0.05 -4.48
N TYR A 32 -0.23 0.26 -3.40
CA TYR A 32 0.11 -0.29 -2.09
C TYR A 32 0.11 -1.81 -2.10
N MET A 33 -0.90 -2.42 -2.72
CA MET A 33 -1.01 -3.88 -2.84
C MET A 33 0.13 -4.46 -3.68
N ASP A 34 0.47 -3.81 -4.80
CA ASP A 34 1.62 -4.21 -5.63
C ASP A 34 2.93 -4.18 -4.85
N ALA A 35 3.16 -3.08 -4.12
CA ALA A 35 4.35 -2.92 -3.30
C ALA A 35 4.39 -3.96 -2.17
N TRP A 36 3.26 -4.19 -1.50
CA TRP A 36 3.13 -5.20 -0.45
C TRP A 36 3.47 -6.59 -0.95
N ASN A 37 2.89 -7.00 -2.09
CA ASN A 37 3.15 -8.30 -2.70
C ASN A 37 4.63 -8.48 -3.07
N THR A 38 5.25 -7.42 -3.60
CA THR A 38 6.66 -7.43 -3.98
C THR A 38 7.57 -7.58 -2.76
N VAL A 39 7.35 -6.77 -1.72
CA VAL A 39 8.13 -6.83 -0.48
C VAL A 39 7.90 -8.15 0.25
N SER A 40 6.65 -8.62 0.34
CA SER A 40 6.29 -9.89 0.98
C SER A 40 7.01 -11.07 0.31
N ARG A 41 7.01 -11.14 -1.02
CA ARG A 41 7.75 -12.18 -1.75
C ARG A 41 9.25 -12.12 -1.46
N ALA A 42 9.86 -10.94 -1.55
CA ALA A 42 11.30 -10.78 -1.31
C ALA A 42 11.68 -11.17 0.14
N TYR A 43 10.88 -10.74 1.11
CA TYR A 43 11.07 -11.07 2.52
C TYR A 43 10.93 -12.57 2.79
N ASN A 44 9.88 -13.21 2.27
CA ASN A 44 9.69 -14.64 2.42
C ASN A 44 10.82 -15.45 1.77
N SER A 45 11.26 -15.08 0.56
CA SER A 45 12.40 -15.72 -0.10
C SER A 45 13.71 -15.58 0.70
N ARG A 46 13.90 -14.46 1.41
CA ARG A 46 15.02 -14.33 2.36
C ARG A 46 14.81 -15.25 3.56
N LEU A 47 13.64 -15.22 4.19
CA LEU A 47 13.35 -16.01 5.39
C LEU A 47 13.57 -17.50 5.17
N GLN A 48 13.17 -18.06 4.02
CA GLN A 48 13.40 -19.46 3.68
C GLN A 48 14.90 -19.79 3.55
N ARG A 49 15.68 -18.89 2.94
CA ARG A 49 17.15 -19.07 2.83
C ARG A 49 17.85 -19.05 4.19
N GLU A 50 17.43 -18.18 5.10
CA GLU A 50 18.00 -18.15 6.46
C GLU A 50 17.58 -19.38 7.28
N ARG A 51 16.34 -19.86 7.13
CA ARG A 51 15.88 -21.10 7.78
C ARG A 51 16.67 -22.33 7.34
N ALA A 52 17.06 -22.40 6.07
CA ALA A 52 17.87 -23.50 5.54
C ALA A 52 19.34 -23.48 5.98
N ARG A 53 19.78 -22.41 6.65
CA ARG A 53 21.16 -22.26 7.18
C ARG A 53 21.28 -22.66 8.66
N ILE A 54 20.16 -22.94 9.31
CA ILE A 54 20.08 -23.48 10.68
C ILE A 54 19.87 -24.98 10.55
#